data_AF-A0A286IBX9-F1
#
_entry.id   AF-A0A286IBX9-F1
#
_cell.length_a   1.000
_cell.length_b   1.000
_cell.length_c   1.000
_cell.angle_alpha   90.00
_cell.angle_beta   90.00
_cell.angle_gamma   90.00
#
_symmetry.space_group_name_H-M   'P 1'
#
loop_
_entity.id
_entity.type
_entity.pdbx_description
1 polymer ?
#
loop_
_entity_poly.entity_id
_entity_poly.type
_entity_poly.pdbx_seq_one_letter_code
_entity_poly.pdbx_strand_id
1 'polypeptide(L)'
;MSLSRRSFLVSASATSLVTASGLAAPSFVRAAQRPVFTHGVQSGDVSTSSGMIWTRVDRPSRINMEISTVESFENAIKLPPMNALPDSDYATKRLLENLPSDQEIFYRFSAADLSDINTVSEPVVGRFRTAPASRRNIRFAWSGDTAGQGWGIDDTGMKTYATMARHQPDFFLHSGDTIYADGPMQDEVELKDGSKWINRVLPEEKRKVAETLDEFRGQWKYNMMDEHVRALNAVCPTFFQWDDHEVVNNWSASKDLSGDDRYAEKSVPLLTARAARAFHEMTPISYTPSEPGRVYRKIAYGPLVDVFFLDMRSYRAANSDNVQQTQGDATTFLGQQQIAWLKRELANSKATWKIIAADMPIGLVVRDGDNKFEAIGNADDGGAKGREFEIADLLRYIKNAGITNTVWLTADVHYTAAHYYDPNKAQFQDFEPFWEFVSGPLHAGTFGPNALDMTFGPDVKFVAAPTEEQGVNLPPSMGLQFFGLVDIHGDTGQLTVRLMNRDDEELWSKTLDPVRNA
;
A
#
# COMPACT_ATOMS: atom_id res chain seq x y z
N MET A 1 42.97 33.23 55.64
CA MET A 1 42.04 32.16 55.22
C MET A 1 41.07 32.75 54.22
N SER A 2 41.12 32.29 52.97
CA SER A 2 40.25 32.76 51.89
C SER A 2 38.89 32.06 51.94
N LEU A 3 37.81 32.82 52.06
CA LEU A 3 36.44 32.33 51.86
C LEU A 3 35.97 32.76 50.47
N SER A 4 35.62 31.78 49.64
CA SER A 4 35.33 31.94 48.21
C SER A 4 33.85 32.25 47.92
N ARG A 5 33.60 32.89 46.77
CA ARG A 5 32.33 33.42 46.25
C ARG A 5 31.25 32.37 45.89
N ARG A 6 31.21 31.20 46.53
CA ARG A 6 30.33 30.08 46.12
C ARG A 6 29.20 29.71 47.10
N SER A 7 28.87 30.58 48.07
CA SER A 7 27.87 30.29 49.11
C SER A 7 26.67 31.23 49.15
N PHE A 8 26.39 32.00 48.09
CA PHE A 8 25.32 33.01 48.08
C PHE A 8 24.07 32.64 47.22
N LEU A 9 23.93 31.39 46.75
CA LEU A 9 22.81 31.01 45.86
C LEU A 9 21.95 29.83 46.34
N VAL A 10 21.91 29.53 47.65
CA VAL A 10 21.11 28.39 48.17
C VAL A 10 20.17 28.77 49.34
N SER A 11 19.75 30.03 49.48
CA SER A 11 18.76 30.35 50.54
C SER A 11 17.93 31.59 50.22
N ALA A 12 16.86 31.40 49.45
CA ALA A 12 15.68 32.28 49.50
C ALA A 12 14.48 31.59 48.85
N SER A 13 14.00 30.52 49.49
CA SER A 13 12.62 30.07 49.30
C SER A 13 11.74 30.78 50.31
N ALA A 14 10.63 31.34 49.80
CA ALA A 14 9.43 31.77 50.51
C ALA A 14 9.47 33.13 51.24
N THR A 15 8.83 34.14 50.62
CA THR A 15 7.42 34.52 50.93
C THR A 15 7.23 35.99 50.56
N SER A 16 6.59 36.31 49.42
CA SER A 16 5.93 37.60 49.21
C SER A 16 5.00 37.58 47.99
N LEU A 17 3.71 37.78 48.25
CA LEU A 17 2.71 38.46 47.41
C LEU A 17 2.21 37.76 46.13
N VAL A 18 1.11 37.03 46.34
CA VAL A 18 -0.02 36.92 45.41
C VAL A 18 -0.45 38.33 44.98
N THR A 19 -0.09 38.72 43.76
CA THR A 19 -0.79 39.77 43.00
C THR A 19 -1.01 39.24 41.59
N ALA A 20 -2.28 39.29 41.18
CA ALA A 20 -2.79 38.79 39.93
C ALA A 20 -2.00 39.34 38.74
N SER A 21 -1.14 38.51 38.16
CA SER A 21 -0.56 38.68 36.85
C SER A 21 -0.84 37.39 36.12
N GLY A 22 -1.66 37.42 35.07
CA GLY A 22 -1.85 36.26 34.20
C GLY A 22 -0.49 35.81 33.69
N LEU A 23 0.04 34.74 34.28
CA LEU A 23 1.31 34.15 33.89
C LEU A 23 1.13 33.62 32.47
N ALA A 24 1.55 34.42 31.48
CA ALA A 24 1.83 33.92 30.15
C ALA A 24 2.90 32.83 30.32
N ALA A 25 2.47 31.58 30.24
CA ALA A 25 3.39 30.45 30.19
C ALA A 25 4.41 30.72 29.07
N PRO A 26 5.71 30.46 29.29
CA PRO A 26 6.72 30.61 28.24
C PRO A 26 6.28 29.90 26.96
N SER A 27 6.55 30.46 25.78
CA SER A 27 6.18 29.86 24.48
C SER A 27 6.58 28.39 24.35
N PHE A 28 7.69 27.98 24.97
CA PHE A 28 8.17 26.60 25.06
C PHE A 28 7.23 25.67 25.84
N VAL A 29 6.60 26.14 26.93
CA VAL A 29 5.62 25.37 27.70
C VAL A 29 4.33 25.18 26.90
N ARG A 30 3.91 26.19 26.13
CA ARG A 30 2.78 26.07 25.21
C ARG A 30 3.08 25.18 24.00
N ALA A 31 4.31 25.19 23.49
CA ALA A 31 4.71 24.35 22.36
C ALA A 31 4.60 22.85 22.69
N ALA A 32 5.01 22.44 23.90
CA ALA A 32 4.87 21.06 24.38
C ALA A 32 3.39 20.65 24.64
N GLN A 33 2.47 21.61 24.72
CA GLN A 33 1.05 21.36 24.93
C GLN A 33 0.26 21.23 23.61
N ARG A 34 0.84 21.62 22.46
CA ARG A 34 0.17 21.57 21.16
C ARG A 34 -0.07 20.13 20.70
N PRO A 35 -1.21 19.83 20.06
CA PRO A 35 -1.37 18.60 19.30
C PRO A 35 -0.28 18.48 18.23
N VAL A 36 0.14 17.26 17.92
CA VAL A 36 1.20 16.98 16.95
C VAL A 36 0.73 15.96 15.91
N PHE A 37 0.97 16.25 14.63
CA PHE A 37 0.81 15.29 13.55
C PHE A 37 2.03 14.37 13.48
N THR A 38 1.92 13.17 14.03
CA THR A 38 3.06 12.26 14.18
C THR A 38 3.34 11.43 12.92
N HIS A 39 2.33 11.19 12.09
CA HIS A 39 2.39 10.29 10.92
C HIS A 39 2.23 11.02 9.58
N GLY A 40 2.36 12.34 9.60
CA GLY A 40 2.26 13.17 8.40
C GLY A 40 0.86 13.22 7.80
N VAL A 41 0.82 13.24 6.48
CA VAL A 41 -0.40 13.29 5.67
C VAL A 41 -0.31 12.29 4.54
N GLN A 42 -1.47 11.91 4.01
CA GLN A 42 -1.55 11.07 2.82
C GLN A 42 -2.70 11.54 1.93
N SER A 43 -2.63 11.18 0.66
CA SER A 43 -3.76 11.26 -0.26
C SER A 43 -3.94 9.96 -1.04
N GLY A 44 -5.12 9.71 -1.58
CA GLY A 44 -5.46 8.47 -2.28
C GLY A 44 -6.76 8.60 -3.06
N ASP A 45 -7.13 7.54 -3.79
CA ASP A 45 -8.36 7.44 -4.59
C ASP A 45 -8.69 8.74 -5.37
N VAL A 46 -7.66 9.29 -6.03
CA VAL A 46 -7.75 10.54 -6.78
C VAL A 46 -8.36 10.28 -8.16
N SER A 47 -9.37 11.08 -8.50
CA SER A 47 -10.07 11.05 -9.79
C SER A 47 -9.92 12.38 -10.53
N THR A 48 -10.67 12.56 -11.62
CA THR A 48 -10.73 13.83 -12.36
C THR A 48 -11.30 14.98 -11.56
N SER A 49 -12.04 14.72 -10.47
CA SER A 49 -12.74 15.76 -9.71
C SER A 49 -12.83 15.49 -8.21
N SER A 50 -12.11 14.48 -7.71
CA SER A 50 -12.12 14.11 -6.29
C SER A 50 -10.75 13.59 -5.85
N GLY A 51 -10.55 13.53 -4.54
CA GLY A 51 -9.39 12.89 -3.93
C GLY A 51 -9.60 12.73 -2.44
N MET A 52 -9.10 11.64 -1.88
CA MET A 52 -9.08 11.43 -0.44
C MET A 52 -7.86 12.10 0.18
N ILE A 53 -8.05 12.85 1.26
CA ILE A 53 -6.99 13.33 2.14
C ILE A 53 -7.09 12.67 3.52
N TRP A 54 -5.94 12.40 4.13
CA TRP A 54 -5.82 11.71 5.41
C TRP A 54 -4.73 12.35 6.28
N THR A 55 -4.94 12.35 7.60
CA THR A 55 -3.90 12.63 8.60
C THR A 55 -4.23 11.93 9.93
N ARG A 56 -3.26 11.87 10.84
CA ARG A 56 -3.44 11.42 12.23
C ARG A 56 -2.70 12.34 13.20
N VAL A 57 -3.40 12.72 14.27
CA VAL A 57 -2.87 13.53 15.38
C VAL A 57 -2.60 12.66 16.61
N ASP A 58 -1.87 13.17 17.60
CA ASP A 58 -1.48 12.44 18.81
C ASP A 58 -2.56 12.34 19.90
N ARG A 59 -3.66 13.10 19.80
CA ARG A 59 -4.69 13.22 20.86
C ARG A 59 -6.04 13.70 20.33
N PRO A 60 -7.13 13.64 21.13
CA PRO A 60 -8.42 14.20 20.75
C PRO A 60 -8.31 15.67 20.30
N SER A 61 -8.57 15.94 19.03
CA SER A 61 -8.37 17.26 18.45
C SER A 61 -9.48 17.61 17.45
N ARG A 62 -9.81 18.90 17.35
CA ARG A 62 -10.53 19.43 16.19
C ARG A 62 -9.53 19.69 15.07
N ILE A 63 -9.72 19.00 13.95
CA ILE A 63 -8.92 19.14 12.73
C ILE A 63 -9.57 20.17 11.82
N ASN A 64 -8.87 21.29 11.63
CA ASN A 64 -9.20 22.29 10.62
C ASN A 64 -8.49 21.94 9.32
N MET A 65 -9.18 22.12 8.20
CA MET A 65 -8.73 21.70 6.88
C MET A 65 -8.87 22.84 5.88
N GLU A 66 -7.85 23.01 5.05
CA GLU A 66 -7.83 23.98 3.96
C GLU A 66 -7.35 23.28 2.68
N ILE A 67 -7.93 23.68 1.54
CA ILE A 67 -7.48 23.25 0.21
C ILE A 67 -7.22 24.47 -0.67
N SER A 68 -6.27 24.35 -1.59
CA SER A 68 -5.84 25.43 -2.48
C SER A 68 -5.33 24.86 -3.80
N THR A 69 -5.44 25.63 -4.88
CA THR A 69 -4.80 25.32 -6.16
C THR A 69 -3.41 25.95 -6.31
N VAL A 70 -2.97 26.70 -5.28
CA VAL A 70 -1.65 27.33 -5.19
C VAL A 70 -0.99 27.00 -3.85
N GLU A 71 0.32 26.79 -3.88
CA GLU A 71 1.12 26.35 -2.73
C GLU A 71 1.12 27.35 -1.56
N SER A 72 0.95 28.65 -1.84
CA SER A 72 0.89 29.71 -0.83
C SER A 72 -0.35 29.65 0.07
N PHE A 73 -1.36 28.84 -0.29
CA PHE A 73 -2.71 28.87 0.30
C PHE A 73 -3.39 30.24 0.22
N GLU A 74 -3.00 31.08 -0.74
CA GLU A 74 -3.71 32.33 -1.02
C GLU A 74 -5.14 32.00 -1.49
N ASN A 75 -6.14 32.62 -0.86
CA ASN A 75 -7.56 32.35 -1.10
C ASN A 75 -7.97 30.86 -0.91
N ALA A 76 -7.27 30.14 -0.02
CA ALA A 76 -7.62 28.76 0.28
C ALA A 76 -9.08 28.58 0.73
N ILE A 77 -9.68 27.49 0.28
CA ILE A 77 -11.02 27.08 0.67
C ILE A 77 -10.94 26.39 2.03
N LYS A 78 -11.60 26.97 3.03
CA LYS A 78 -11.76 26.34 4.35
C LYS A 78 -12.85 25.29 4.29
N LEU A 79 -12.50 24.09 4.70
CA LEU A 79 -13.42 22.97 4.79
C LEU A 79 -14.01 22.87 6.20
N PRO A 80 -15.24 22.37 6.36
CA PRO A 80 -15.80 22.06 7.67
C PRO A 80 -14.85 21.23 8.54
N PRO A 81 -14.58 21.60 9.80
CA PRO A 81 -13.66 20.85 10.64
C PRO A 81 -14.24 19.47 11.00
N MET A 82 -13.36 18.52 11.33
CA MET A 82 -13.71 17.20 11.83
C MET A 82 -13.05 16.96 13.18
N ASN A 83 -13.65 16.14 14.04
CA ASN A 83 -13.02 15.75 15.29
C ASN A 83 -12.24 14.44 15.08
N ALA A 84 -10.95 14.46 15.39
CA ALA A 84 -10.13 13.27 15.55
C ALA A 84 -10.39 12.69 16.95
N LEU A 85 -10.93 11.49 17.04
CA LEU A 85 -11.38 10.86 18.29
C LEU A 85 -10.67 9.52 18.54
N PRO A 86 -10.65 9.02 19.79
CA PRO A 86 -10.00 7.75 20.13
C PRO A 86 -10.51 6.56 19.31
N ASP A 87 -11.79 6.57 18.91
CA ASP A 87 -12.41 5.45 18.19
C ASP A 87 -11.76 5.17 16.83
N SER A 88 -11.09 6.13 16.20
CA SER A 88 -10.34 5.97 14.95
C SER A 88 -8.83 6.10 15.13
N ASP A 89 -8.33 5.93 16.37
CA ASP A 89 -6.93 6.25 16.73
C ASP A 89 -6.51 7.64 16.27
N TYR A 90 -7.44 8.61 16.38
CA TYR A 90 -7.26 9.99 15.96
C TYR A 90 -6.93 10.20 14.47
N ALA A 91 -7.10 9.15 13.64
CA ALA A 91 -7.03 9.28 12.20
C ALA A 91 -8.28 10.03 11.69
N THR A 92 -8.06 10.94 10.75
CA THR A 92 -9.09 11.72 10.09
C THR A 92 -8.91 11.61 8.59
N LYS A 93 -9.97 11.21 7.89
CA LYS A 93 -10.00 11.18 6.43
C LYS A 93 -11.19 11.94 5.89
N ARG A 94 -10.98 12.67 4.78
CA ARG A 94 -12.02 13.43 4.10
C ARG A 94 -11.96 13.29 2.59
N LEU A 95 -13.10 12.94 1.98
CA LEU A 95 -13.28 13.02 0.54
C LEU A 95 -13.40 14.49 0.12
N LEU A 96 -12.54 14.90 -0.79
CA LEU A 96 -12.64 16.15 -1.51
C LEU A 96 -13.40 15.90 -2.81
N GLU A 97 -14.35 16.77 -3.14
CA GLU A 97 -15.20 16.67 -4.33
C GLU A 97 -15.24 18.00 -5.07
N ASN A 98 -15.72 17.98 -6.32
CA ASN A 98 -15.83 19.15 -7.19
C ASN A 98 -14.48 19.86 -7.42
N LEU A 99 -13.40 19.10 -7.44
CA LEU A 99 -12.08 19.62 -7.74
C LEU A 99 -11.94 19.85 -9.26
N PRO A 100 -11.18 20.88 -9.70
CA PRO A 100 -10.79 21.00 -11.10
C PRO A 100 -9.92 19.82 -11.52
N SER A 101 -10.08 19.36 -12.76
CA SER A 101 -9.26 18.30 -13.35
C SER A 101 -7.86 18.80 -13.72
N ASP A 102 -6.89 17.90 -13.74
CA ASP A 102 -5.48 18.19 -14.07
C ASP A 102 -4.85 19.33 -13.24
N GLN A 103 -5.34 19.51 -12.03
CA GLN A 103 -4.93 20.61 -11.17
C GLN A 103 -4.12 20.08 -10.01
N GLU A 104 -3.03 20.78 -9.69
CA GLU A 104 -2.34 20.56 -8.42
C GLU A 104 -3.19 21.12 -7.28
N ILE A 105 -3.54 20.24 -6.34
CA ILE A 105 -4.33 20.53 -5.16
C ILE A 105 -3.41 20.40 -3.95
N PHE A 106 -3.21 21.51 -3.26
CA PHE A 106 -2.54 21.58 -1.97
C PHE A 106 -3.59 21.48 -0.87
N TYR A 107 -3.31 20.71 0.17
CA TYR A 107 -4.17 20.59 1.33
C TYR A 107 -3.37 20.73 2.62
N ARG A 108 -3.98 21.31 3.64
CA ARG A 108 -3.34 21.58 4.94
C ARG A 108 -4.26 21.21 6.08
N PHE A 109 -3.68 20.58 7.10
CA PHE A 109 -4.34 20.32 8.37
C PHE A 109 -3.71 21.15 9.48
N SER A 110 -4.54 21.64 10.40
CA SER A 110 -4.11 22.12 11.71
C SER A 110 -5.03 21.53 12.79
N ALA A 111 -4.47 21.20 13.94
CA ALA A 111 -5.18 20.54 15.01
C ALA A 111 -5.27 21.46 16.23
N ALA A 112 -6.47 21.62 16.79
CA ALA A 112 -6.69 22.30 18.07
C ALA A 112 -7.17 21.28 19.10
N ASP A 113 -6.58 21.28 20.30
CA ASP A 113 -6.94 20.34 21.36
C ASP A 113 -8.44 20.52 21.74
N LEU A 114 -9.19 19.42 21.85
CA LEU A 114 -10.60 19.50 22.25
C LEU A 114 -10.80 19.96 23.70
N SER A 115 -9.77 19.82 24.55
CA SER A 115 -9.75 20.32 25.93
C SER A 115 -9.28 21.77 26.04
N ASP A 116 -8.55 22.29 25.05
CA ASP A 116 -8.15 23.70 24.93
C ASP A 116 -8.00 24.12 23.46
N ILE A 117 -9.07 24.68 22.90
CA ILE A 117 -9.14 25.04 21.48
C ILE A 117 -8.18 26.17 21.07
N ASN A 118 -7.57 26.88 22.04
CA ASN A 118 -6.59 27.94 21.75
C ASN A 118 -5.19 27.38 21.49
N THR A 119 -4.97 26.10 21.81
CA THR A 119 -3.69 25.42 21.65
C THR A 119 -3.69 24.67 20.32
N VAL A 120 -3.11 25.31 19.29
CA VAL A 120 -3.13 24.84 17.90
C VAL A 120 -1.75 24.32 17.47
N SER A 121 -1.73 23.21 16.74
CA SER A 121 -0.54 22.60 16.16
C SER A 121 0.15 23.49 15.12
N GLU A 122 1.40 23.16 14.80
CA GLU A 122 1.95 23.55 13.49
C GLU A 122 1.16 22.85 12.38
N PRO A 123 0.97 23.50 11.22
CA PRO A 123 0.27 22.86 10.12
C PRO A 123 1.09 21.75 9.48
N VAL A 124 0.42 20.72 8.99
CA VAL A 124 1.00 19.73 8.08
C VAL A 124 0.36 19.86 6.70
N VAL A 125 1.17 19.78 5.65
CA VAL A 125 0.77 20.05 4.27
C VAL A 125 1.04 18.83 3.41
N GLY A 126 0.14 18.55 2.48
CA GLY A 126 0.38 17.64 1.39
C GLY A 126 -0.19 18.18 0.09
N ARG A 127 0.07 17.48 -1.01
CA ARG A 127 -0.44 17.82 -2.33
C ARG A 127 -0.70 16.57 -3.16
N PHE A 128 -1.57 16.73 -4.15
CA PHE A 128 -1.76 15.76 -5.24
C PHE A 128 -2.20 16.47 -6.51
N ARG A 129 -2.15 15.77 -7.65
CA ARG A 129 -2.73 16.24 -8.91
C ARG A 129 -3.97 15.42 -9.24
N THR A 130 -5.09 16.09 -9.48
CA THR A 130 -6.31 15.43 -9.98
C THR A 130 -6.06 14.82 -11.35
N ALA A 131 -6.77 13.75 -11.67
CA ALA A 131 -6.64 13.11 -12.96
C ALA A 131 -7.01 14.07 -14.10
N PRO A 132 -6.38 13.95 -15.27
CA PRO A 132 -6.63 14.85 -16.38
C PRO A 132 -7.95 14.51 -17.10
N ALA A 133 -8.73 15.54 -17.47
CA ALA A 133 -9.92 15.33 -18.32
C ALA A 133 -9.57 15.13 -19.80
N SER A 134 -8.39 15.60 -20.23
CA SER A 134 -7.83 15.43 -21.56
C SER A 134 -6.65 14.45 -21.55
N ARG A 135 -6.16 14.07 -22.73
CA ARG A 135 -4.94 13.28 -22.84
C ARG A 135 -3.74 14.14 -22.40
N ARG A 136 -2.89 13.60 -21.53
CA ARG A 136 -1.55 14.10 -21.20
C ARG A 136 -0.64 12.92 -20.86
N ASN A 137 0.65 13.16 -20.73
CA ASN A 137 1.55 12.15 -20.19
C ASN A 137 1.12 11.79 -18.76
N ILE A 138 1.05 10.51 -18.44
CA ILE A 138 0.79 10.00 -17.10
C ILE A 138 1.99 9.15 -16.67
N ARG A 139 2.45 9.32 -15.43
CA ARG A 139 3.45 8.45 -14.82
C ARG A 139 2.94 7.92 -13.51
N PHE A 140 3.06 6.62 -13.25
CA PHE A 140 2.79 6.06 -11.93
C PHE A 140 3.79 4.98 -11.56
N ALA A 141 3.94 4.74 -10.27
CA ALA A 141 4.75 3.66 -9.73
C ALA A 141 3.87 2.53 -9.20
N TRP A 142 4.38 1.30 -9.14
CA TRP A 142 3.75 0.20 -8.40
C TRP A 142 4.79 -0.67 -7.70
N SER A 143 4.43 -1.21 -6.53
CA SER A 143 5.20 -2.23 -5.81
C SER A 143 4.39 -2.73 -4.60
N GLY A 144 4.93 -3.66 -3.81
CA GLY A 144 4.38 -4.17 -2.55
C GLY A 144 5.47 -4.42 -1.50
N ASP A 145 5.09 -5.12 -0.42
CA ASP A 145 6.03 -5.75 0.51
C ASP A 145 6.94 -4.75 1.27
N THR A 146 6.37 -4.11 2.30
CA THR A 146 7.07 -3.12 3.14
C THR A 146 7.26 -3.59 4.57
N ALA A 147 8.52 -3.62 5.01
CA ALA A 147 8.95 -3.93 6.37
C ALA A 147 8.62 -5.34 6.86
N GLY A 148 8.86 -6.33 6.00
CA GLY A 148 8.65 -7.76 6.27
C GLY A 148 9.91 -8.53 6.65
N GLN A 149 9.69 -9.76 7.13
CA GLN A 149 10.73 -10.77 7.41
C GLN A 149 11.91 -10.33 8.29
N GLY A 150 11.70 -9.33 9.15
CA GLY A 150 12.71 -8.84 10.10
C GLY A 150 13.41 -7.54 9.68
N TRP A 151 13.14 -7.03 8.47
CA TRP A 151 13.81 -5.86 7.90
C TRP A 151 12.99 -4.59 8.09
N GLY A 152 13.20 -3.92 9.22
CA GLY A 152 12.55 -2.68 9.59
C GLY A 152 13.31 -1.40 9.20
N ILE A 153 13.06 -0.28 9.88
CA ILE A 153 13.70 1.01 9.59
C ILE A 153 15.12 0.99 10.15
N ASP A 154 16.12 1.02 9.27
CA ASP A 154 17.54 1.13 9.62
C ASP A 154 18.06 2.57 9.54
N ASP A 155 19.38 2.76 9.52
CA ASP A 155 20.02 4.08 9.39
C ASP A 155 19.73 4.76 8.03
N THR A 156 19.34 4.00 7.00
CA THR A 156 18.98 4.54 5.68
C THR A 156 17.48 4.76 5.51
N GLY A 157 16.68 4.22 6.44
CA GLY A 157 15.24 4.15 6.35
C GLY A 157 14.76 3.35 5.14
N MET A 158 13.49 3.54 4.78
CA MET A 158 12.85 2.90 3.63
C MET A 158 13.16 3.65 2.32
N LYS A 159 14.45 3.81 1.99
CA LYS A 159 15.01 4.57 0.85
C LYS A 159 14.29 4.35 -0.49
N THR A 160 13.75 3.16 -0.76
CA THR A 160 13.02 2.85 -2.00
C THR A 160 11.86 3.83 -2.25
N TYR A 161 11.17 4.27 -1.20
CA TYR A 161 10.13 5.30 -1.26
C TYR A 161 10.68 6.65 -1.77
N ALA A 162 11.86 7.06 -1.32
CA ALA A 162 12.52 8.28 -1.80
C ALA A 162 13.01 8.13 -3.25
N THR A 163 13.47 6.95 -3.64
CA THR A 163 13.78 6.67 -5.06
C THR A 163 12.54 6.80 -5.94
N MET A 164 11.40 6.23 -5.55
CA MET A 164 10.14 6.42 -6.27
C MET A 164 9.73 7.90 -6.34
N ALA A 165 9.86 8.64 -5.23
CA ALA A 165 9.50 10.06 -5.17
C ALA A 165 10.28 10.93 -6.18
N ARG A 166 11.54 10.58 -6.49
CA ARG A 166 12.36 11.29 -7.49
C ARG A 166 11.76 11.24 -8.90
N HIS A 167 10.97 10.22 -9.21
CA HIS A 167 10.30 10.08 -10.50
C HIS A 167 9.04 10.94 -10.65
N GLN A 168 8.60 11.59 -9.56
CA GLN A 168 7.40 12.42 -9.49
C GLN A 168 6.16 11.74 -10.09
N PRO A 169 5.81 10.53 -9.63
CA PRO A 169 4.62 9.84 -10.13
C PRO A 169 3.34 10.63 -9.80
N ASP A 170 2.38 10.58 -10.72
CA ASP A 170 1.01 11.08 -10.55
C ASP A 170 0.26 10.35 -9.43
N PHE A 171 0.56 9.06 -9.24
CA PHE A 171 0.10 8.22 -8.14
C PHE A 171 1.00 6.99 -7.98
N PHE A 172 0.90 6.33 -6.83
CA PHE A 172 1.60 5.08 -6.49
C PHE A 172 0.57 4.00 -6.18
N LEU A 173 0.73 2.82 -6.77
CA LEU A 173 -0.07 1.62 -6.47
C LEU A 173 0.68 0.76 -5.45
N HIS A 174 0.13 0.60 -4.25
CA HIS A 174 0.68 -0.32 -3.24
C HIS A 174 -0.12 -1.62 -3.27
N SER A 175 0.48 -2.70 -3.77
CA SER A 175 -0.20 -3.97 -4.08
C SER A 175 -0.38 -4.91 -2.88
N GLY A 176 -0.47 -4.38 -1.65
CA GLY A 176 -0.55 -5.18 -0.42
C GLY A 176 0.81 -5.42 0.26
N ASP A 177 0.79 -6.22 1.33
CA ASP A 177 1.93 -6.48 2.20
C ASP A 177 2.56 -5.21 2.78
N THR A 178 1.70 -4.31 3.18
CA THR A 178 2.10 -3.00 3.66
C THR A 178 2.71 -3.09 5.03
N ILE A 179 2.23 -3.97 5.93
CA ILE A 179 2.52 -3.82 7.37
C ILE A 179 3.20 -5.00 8.06
N TYR A 180 3.10 -6.24 7.52
CA TYR A 180 3.54 -7.47 8.17
C TYR A 180 3.08 -7.56 9.64
N ALA A 181 1.76 -7.63 9.82
CA ALA A 181 1.11 -7.68 11.13
C ALA A 181 1.45 -8.95 11.92
N ASP A 182 2.03 -9.93 11.26
CA ASP A 182 2.25 -11.30 11.69
C ASP A 182 3.72 -11.73 11.65
N GLY A 183 4.61 -10.78 11.32
CA GLY A 183 6.07 -10.94 11.30
C GLY A 183 6.74 -10.15 12.43
N PRO A 184 6.86 -10.72 13.64
CA PRO A 184 7.61 -10.10 14.73
C PRO A 184 9.06 -9.82 14.32
N MET A 185 9.54 -8.61 14.60
CA MET A 185 10.91 -8.21 14.33
C MET A 185 11.74 -8.14 15.61
N GLN A 186 13.05 -8.29 15.46
CA GLN A 186 14.06 -8.15 16.52
C GLN A 186 14.85 -6.86 16.32
N ASP A 187 15.51 -6.35 17.36
CA ASP A 187 16.36 -5.14 17.24
C ASP A 187 17.51 -5.35 16.26
N GLU A 188 18.08 -6.55 16.23
CA GLU A 188 19.21 -6.92 15.40
C GLU A 188 18.97 -8.26 14.73
N VAL A 189 19.43 -8.38 13.48
CA VAL A 189 19.45 -9.65 12.75
C VAL A 189 20.87 -9.89 12.24
N GLU A 190 21.43 -11.06 12.56
CA GLU A 190 22.75 -11.46 12.07
C GLU A 190 22.68 -11.84 10.59
N LEU A 191 23.60 -11.30 9.79
CA LEU A 191 23.69 -11.55 8.36
C LEU A 191 24.72 -12.63 8.07
N LYS A 192 24.61 -13.27 6.90
CA LYS A 192 25.49 -14.38 6.48
C LYS A 192 26.98 -13.99 6.44
N ASP A 193 27.28 -12.73 6.20
CA ASP A 193 28.65 -12.20 6.14
C ASP A 193 29.21 -11.82 7.52
N GLY A 194 28.45 -12.04 8.60
CA GLY A 194 28.81 -11.71 9.98
C GLY A 194 28.51 -10.26 10.38
N SER A 195 28.03 -9.43 9.45
CA SER A 195 27.49 -8.11 9.78
C SER A 195 26.08 -8.22 10.38
N LYS A 196 25.51 -7.08 10.79
CA LYS A 196 24.19 -7.03 11.43
C LYS A 196 23.32 -5.99 10.75
N TRP A 197 22.07 -6.36 10.52
CA TRP A 197 21.00 -5.39 10.33
C TRP A 197 20.55 -4.87 11.69
N ILE A 198 20.35 -3.55 11.81
CA ILE A 198 19.89 -2.93 13.05
C ILE A 198 18.61 -2.16 12.77
N ASN A 199 17.51 -2.60 13.37
CA ASN A 199 16.23 -1.89 13.35
C ASN A 199 16.29 -0.72 14.34
N ARG A 200 16.58 0.49 13.83
CA ARG A 200 16.76 1.70 14.63
C ARG A 200 15.47 2.21 15.26
N VAL A 201 14.36 1.96 14.59
CA VAL A 201 13.03 2.22 15.10
C VAL A 201 12.34 0.88 15.21
N LEU A 202 11.99 0.45 16.42
CA LEU A 202 11.25 -0.79 16.63
C LEU A 202 10.32 -0.67 17.85
N PRO A 203 9.07 -0.21 17.64
CA PRO A 203 8.07 -0.11 18.71
C PRO A 203 7.60 -1.50 19.16
N GLU A 204 6.96 -1.57 20.32
CA GLU A 204 6.52 -2.83 20.94
C GLU A 204 5.55 -3.61 20.03
N GLU A 205 4.69 -2.89 19.31
CA GLU A 205 3.71 -3.49 18.41
C GLU A 205 4.38 -4.32 17.30
N LYS A 206 5.61 -3.99 16.87
CA LYS A 206 6.36 -4.78 15.87
C LYS A 206 7.09 -6.00 16.45
N ARG A 207 7.10 -6.19 17.78
CA ARG A 207 7.84 -7.29 18.46
C ARG A 207 7.02 -8.55 18.67
N LYS A 208 5.73 -8.49 18.35
CA LYS A 208 4.80 -9.62 18.38
C LYS A 208 3.86 -9.55 17.17
N VAL A 209 3.12 -10.64 16.96
CA VAL A 209 1.99 -10.67 16.01
C VAL A 209 0.87 -9.76 16.53
N ALA A 210 0.16 -9.07 15.64
CA ALA A 210 -0.97 -8.23 15.99
C ALA A 210 -2.22 -9.08 16.19
N GLU A 211 -2.90 -8.85 17.31
CA GLU A 211 -4.09 -9.60 17.68
C GLU A 211 -5.26 -8.67 17.97
N THR A 212 -4.97 -7.53 18.60
CA THR A 212 -5.92 -6.48 18.94
C THR A 212 -5.97 -5.39 17.88
N LEU A 213 -7.06 -4.62 17.84
CA LEU A 213 -7.20 -3.50 16.92
C LEU A 213 -6.07 -2.47 17.07
N ASP A 214 -5.66 -2.18 18.32
CA ASP A 214 -4.59 -1.21 18.57
C ASP A 214 -3.21 -1.72 18.14
N GLU A 215 -2.97 -3.03 18.23
CA GLU A 215 -1.77 -3.64 17.66
C GLU A 215 -1.78 -3.53 16.14
N PHE A 216 -2.88 -3.86 15.45
CA PHE A 216 -2.99 -3.67 13.99
C PHE A 216 -2.78 -2.21 13.58
N ARG A 217 -3.34 -1.24 14.32
CA ARG A 217 -3.07 0.18 14.13
C ARG A 217 -1.60 0.54 14.34
N GLY A 218 -0.95 -0.09 15.31
CA GLY A 218 0.49 0.02 15.57
C GLY A 218 1.34 -0.38 14.36
N GLN A 219 0.97 -1.48 13.69
CA GLN A 219 1.64 -1.96 12.48
C GLN A 219 1.58 -0.93 11.35
N TRP A 220 0.42 -0.30 11.11
CA TRP A 220 0.28 0.78 10.13
C TRP A 220 1.10 2.03 10.48
N LYS A 221 1.05 2.44 11.75
CA LYS A 221 1.77 3.63 12.23
C LYS A 221 3.28 3.49 12.05
N TYR A 222 3.81 2.28 12.24
CA TYR A 222 5.24 2.00 12.16
C TYR A 222 5.88 2.48 10.85
N ASN A 223 5.30 2.12 9.69
CA ASN A 223 5.87 2.56 8.41
C ASN A 223 5.81 4.09 8.24
N MET A 224 4.79 4.73 8.81
CA MET A 224 4.68 6.20 8.80
C MET A 224 5.62 6.88 9.81
N MET A 225 6.43 6.14 10.57
CA MET A 225 7.54 6.71 11.34
C MET A 225 8.75 7.00 10.44
N ASP A 226 8.88 6.29 9.32
CA ASP A 226 9.93 6.50 8.32
C ASP A 226 9.77 7.87 7.63
N GLU A 227 10.88 8.53 7.35
CA GLU A 227 10.87 9.85 6.70
C GLU A 227 10.58 9.76 5.19
N HIS A 228 11.05 8.72 4.51
CA HIS A 228 10.86 8.55 3.06
C HIS A 228 9.42 8.19 2.74
N VAL A 229 8.81 7.33 3.57
CA VAL A 229 7.38 7.00 3.47
C VAL A 229 6.52 8.26 3.65
N ARG A 230 6.77 9.05 4.71
CA ARG A 230 6.03 10.30 4.93
C ARG A 230 6.28 11.33 3.82
N ALA A 231 7.50 11.42 3.30
CA ALA A 231 7.83 12.34 2.21
C ALA A 231 7.09 11.99 0.92
N LEU A 232 7.06 10.71 0.51
CA LEU A 232 6.29 10.27 -0.66
C LEU A 232 4.80 10.55 -0.47
N ASN A 233 4.23 10.12 0.67
CA ASN A 233 2.81 10.27 0.94
C ASN A 233 2.33 11.74 0.96
N ALA A 234 3.22 12.69 1.28
CA ALA A 234 2.90 14.11 1.25
C ALA A 234 2.79 14.70 -0.16
N VAL A 235 3.32 14.02 -1.20
CA VAL A 235 3.38 14.57 -2.57
C VAL A 235 2.82 13.65 -3.65
N CYS A 236 2.59 12.39 -3.34
CA CYS A 236 2.10 11.37 -4.24
C CYS A 236 0.88 10.66 -3.61
N PRO A 237 -0.27 10.61 -4.30
CA PRO A 237 -1.39 9.77 -3.90
C PRO A 237 -1.00 8.30 -3.88
N THR A 238 -1.28 7.61 -2.78
CA THR A 238 -1.13 6.16 -2.70
C THR A 238 -2.49 5.50 -2.84
N PHE A 239 -2.62 4.65 -3.86
CA PHE A 239 -3.79 3.81 -4.07
C PHE A 239 -3.49 2.44 -3.48
N PHE A 240 -3.98 2.23 -2.26
CA PHE A 240 -3.75 1.01 -1.52
C PHE A 240 -4.64 -0.14 -2.00
N GLN A 241 -4.03 -1.31 -2.11
CA GLN A 241 -4.60 -2.64 -2.06
C GLN A 241 -4.08 -3.32 -0.78
N TRP A 242 -4.67 -4.43 -0.39
CA TRP A 242 -4.14 -5.27 0.68
C TRP A 242 -3.80 -6.65 0.14
N ASP A 243 -3.03 -7.41 0.90
CA ASP A 243 -2.78 -8.82 0.66
C ASP A 243 -2.90 -9.59 2.00
N ASP A 244 -2.11 -10.62 2.25
CA ASP A 244 -2.24 -11.43 3.44
C ASP A 244 -1.60 -10.84 4.68
N HIS A 245 -0.45 -10.19 4.55
CA HIS A 245 0.31 -9.69 5.69
C HIS A 245 -0.32 -8.45 6.37
N GLU A 246 -1.40 -7.90 5.83
CA GLU A 246 -2.32 -7.02 6.57
C GLU A 246 -3.05 -7.74 7.72
N VAL A 247 -3.20 -9.06 7.63
CA VAL A 247 -3.91 -9.89 8.60
C VAL A 247 -2.96 -10.94 9.19
N VAL A 248 -2.67 -11.99 8.42
CA VAL A 248 -1.82 -13.15 8.75
C VAL A 248 -1.40 -13.83 7.44
N ASN A 249 -0.13 -14.25 7.33
CA ASN A 249 0.43 -15.00 6.21
C ASN A 249 -0.53 -16.08 5.69
N ASN A 250 -0.77 -16.06 4.39
CA ASN A 250 -1.58 -16.98 3.60
C ASN A 250 -3.05 -17.07 4.04
N TRP A 251 -3.60 -16.07 4.72
CA TRP A 251 -4.94 -16.20 5.30
C TRP A 251 -6.02 -16.56 4.27
N SER A 252 -6.97 -17.35 4.74
CA SER A 252 -8.19 -17.78 4.05
C SER A 252 -9.15 -18.28 5.12
N ALA A 253 -10.38 -18.65 4.74
CA ALA A 253 -11.34 -19.24 5.67
C ALA A 253 -10.84 -20.54 6.35
N SER A 254 -9.80 -21.20 5.82
CA SER A 254 -9.21 -22.41 6.41
C SER A 254 -7.94 -22.20 7.21
N LYS A 255 -7.47 -20.96 7.38
CA LYS A 255 -6.25 -20.70 8.15
C LYS A 255 -6.46 -21.18 9.59
N ASP A 256 -5.57 -22.05 10.06
CA ASP A 256 -5.58 -22.59 11.41
C ASP A 256 -4.34 -22.10 12.16
N LEU A 257 -4.58 -21.39 13.26
CA LEU A 257 -3.53 -20.86 14.13
C LEU A 257 -3.35 -21.70 15.39
N SER A 258 -4.06 -22.82 15.55
CA SER A 258 -4.04 -23.65 16.76
C SER A 258 -2.63 -24.11 17.13
N GLY A 259 -1.79 -24.42 16.14
CA GLY A 259 -0.38 -24.81 16.30
C GLY A 259 0.63 -23.68 16.29
N ASP A 260 0.21 -22.41 16.18
CA ASP A 260 1.11 -21.25 16.15
C ASP A 260 1.13 -20.54 17.51
N ASP A 261 2.11 -20.88 18.35
CA ASP A 261 2.24 -20.34 19.71
C ASP A 261 2.52 -18.83 19.78
N ARG A 262 2.79 -18.17 18.64
CA ARG A 262 2.91 -16.71 18.58
C ARG A 262 1.58 -16.01 18.84
N TYR A 263 0.46 -16.68 18.51
CA TYR A 263 -0.90 -16.16 18.65
C TYR A 263 -1.58 -16.71 19.90
N ALA A 264 -2.11 -15.83 20.75
CA ALA A 264 -3.08 -16.20 21.77
C ALA A 264 -4.51 -16.26 21.17
N GLU A 265 -4.85 -15.33 20.29
CA GLU A 265 -6.10 -15.30 19.53
C GLU A 265 -6.00 -16.23 18.31
N LYS A 266 -6.86 -17.25 18.26
CA LYS A 266 -6.87 -18.26 17.18
C LYS A 266 -7.94 -18.00 16.13
N SER A 267 -8.86 -17.07 16.38
CA SER A 267 -9.96 -16.72 15.48
C SER A 267 -9.48 -15.82 14.34
N VAL A 268 -9.15 -16.44 13.21
CA VAL A 268 -8.82 -15.72 11.97
C VAL A 268 -9.91 -14.74 11.53
N PRO A 269 -11.23 -15.04 11.62
CA PRO A 269 -12.26 -14.04 11.33
C PRO A 269 -12.20 -12.81 12.24
N LEU A 270 -11.86 -12.96 13.52
CA LEU A 270 -11.73 -11.84 14.44
C LEU A 270 -10.50 -10.99 14.13
N LEU A 271 -9.37 -11.63 13.83
CA LEU A 271 -8.15 -10.95 13.36
C LEU A 271 -8.43 -10.17 12.08
N THR A 272 -9.09 -10.80 11.10
CA THR A 272 -9.49 -10.18 9.83
C THR A 272 -10.37 -8.95 10.06
N ALA A 273 -11.37 -9.03 10.94
CA ALA A 273 -12.25 -7.90 11.24
C ALA A 273 -11.49 -6.70 11.88
N ARG A 274 -10.52 -6.98 12.74
CA ARG A 274 -9.68 -5.95 13.38
C ARG A 274 -8.70 -5.34 12.37
N ALA A 275 -8.03 -6.18 11.58
CA ALA A 275 -7.12 -5.79 10.52
C ALA A 275 -7.82 -4.93 9.45
N ALA A 276 -8.97 -5.36 8.95
CA ALA A 276 -9.76 -4.63 7.97
C ALA A 276 -10.18 -3.24 8.48
N ARG A 277 -10.57 -3.14 9.77
CA ARG A 277 -10.85 -1.84 10.39
C ARG A 277 -9.62 -0.95 10.41
N ALA A 278 -8.46 -1.47 10.84
CA ALA A 278 -7.22 -0.71 10.86
C ALA A 278 -6.79 -0.26 9.45
N PHE A 279 -6.87 -1.15 8.45
CA PHE A 279 -6.59 -0.85 7.03
C PHE A 279 -7.43 0.34 6.54
N HIS A 280 -8.74 0.31 6.76
CA HIS A 280 -9.64 1.39 6.33
C HIS A 280 -9.50 2.68 7.14
N GLU A 281 -9.06 2.61 8.40
CA GLU A 281 -8.77 3.78 9.22
C GLU A 281 -7.45 4.48 8.82
N MET A 282 -6.44 3.69 8.44
CA MET A 282 -5.06 4.14 8.24
C MET A 282 -4.70 4.44 6.79
N THR A 283 -5.58 4.12 5.84
CA THR A 283 -5.37 4.40 4.41
C THR A 283 -6.37 5.45 3.88
N PRO A 284 -5.99 6.25 2.87
CA PRO A 284 -6.86 7.20 2.18
C PRO A 284 -7.78 6.51 1.15
N ILE A 285 -8.27 5.29 1.42
CA ILE A 285 -9.25 4.61 0.57
C ILE A 285 -10.63 5.25 0.75
N SER A 286 -11.29 5.46 -0.39
CA SER A 286 -12.65 5.98 -0.46
C SER A 286 -13.67 5.00 0.12
N TYR A 287 -14.71 5.54 0.75
CA TYR A 287 -15.74 4.72 1.39
C TYR A 287 -16.77 4.25 0.37
N THR A 288 -17.10 2.96 0.39
CA THR A 288 -18.19 2.37 -0.40
C THR A 288 -19.37 2.07 0.53
N PRO A 289 -20.42 2.91 0.59
CA PRO A 289 -21.50 2.73 1.57
C PRO A 289 -22.29 1.44 1.41
N SER A 290 -22.45 0.93 0.19
CA SER A 290 -23.18 -0.31 -0.09
C SER A 290 -22.43 -1.57 0.39
N GLU A 291 -21.13 -1.45 0.62
CA GLU A 291 -20.25 -2.54 1.03
C GLU A 291 -19.12 -1.97 1.90
N PRO A 292 -19.41 -1.63 3.17
CA PRO A 292 -18.41 -1.09 4.08
C PRO A 292 -17.23 -2.05 4.22
N GLY A 293 -16.00 -1.54 4.08
CA GLY A 293 -14.79 -2.37 4.17
C GLY A 293 -14.32 -2.95 2.83
N ARG A 294 -15.03 -2.69 1.73
CA ARG A 294 -14.63 -3.14 0.39
C ARG A 294 -13.27 -2.59 -0.03
N VAL A 295 -12.41 -3.48 -0.55
CA VAL A 295 -11.08 -3.13 -1.10
C VAL A 295 -11.11 -2.99 -2.63
N TYR A 296 -11.70 -3.98 -3.32
CA TYR A 296 -11.78 -4.00 -4.77
C TYR A 296 -12.59 -2.82 -5.32
N ARG A 297 -12.04 -2.05 -6.25
CA ARG A 297 -12.66 -0.81 -6.76
C ARG A 297 -12.00 -0.38 -8.06
N LYS A 298 -12.62 0.60 -8.72
CA LYS A 298 -12.10 1.19 -9.95
C LYS A 298 -11.75 2.64 -9.69
N ILE A 299 -10.54 3.04 -10.08
CA ILE A 299 -10.15 4.46 -10.16
C ILE A 299 -10.01 4.83 -11.63
N ALA A 300 -10.85 5.75 -12.08
CA ALA A 300 -10.75 6.32 -13.43
C ALA A 300 -9.80 7.52 -13.41
N TYR A 301 -8.67 7.40 -14.12
CA TYR A 301 -7.63 8.42 -14.14
C TYR A 301 -7.52 9.02 -15.55
N GLY A 302 -8.57 9.73 -15.94
CA GLY A 302 -8.67 10.39 -17.24
C GLY A 302 -8.91 9.43 -18.41
N PRO A 303 -8.74 9.88 -19.67
CA PRO A 303 -9.06 9.08 -20.85
C PRO A 303 -8.03 7.98 -21.17
N LEU A 304 -6.87 7.98 -20.51
CA LEU A 304 -5.78 7.07 -20.83
C LEU A 304 -5.74 5.84 -19.95
N VAL A 305 -6.13 5.91 -18.69
CA VAL A 305 -5.99 4.78 -17.78
C VAL A 305 -7.16 4.67 -16.80
N ASP A 306 -7.72 3.46 -16.73
CA ASP A 306 -8.55 3.00 -15.64
C ASP A 306 -7.75 1.94 -14.85
N VAL A 307 -7.74 2.05 -13.52
CA VAL A 307 -7.11 1.06 -12.64
C VAL A 307 -8.20 0.27 -11.91
N PHE A 308 -8.15 -1.05 -12.01
CA PHE A 308 -9.08 -2.01 -11.42
C PHE A 308 -8.36 -2.75 -10.31
N PHE A 309 -8.65 -2.41 -9.06
CA PHE A 309 -8.11 -3.08 -7.89
C PHE A 309 -8.92 -4.32 -7.59
N LEU A 310 -8.24 -5.44 -7.43
CA LEU A 310 -8.83 -6.69 -6.97
C LEU A 310 -8.73 -6.80 -5.43
N ASP A 311 -9.40 -7.80 -4.91
CA ASP A 311 -9.23 -8.29 -3.54
C ASP A 311 -9.18 -9.81 -3.67
N MET A 312 -7.98 -10.39 -3.59
CA MET A 312 -7.76 -11.82 -3.79
C MET A 312 -7.73 -12.57 -2.46
N ARG A 313 -8.17 -11.92 -1.37
CA ARG A 313 -8.19 -12.48 -0.01
C ARG A 313 -9.59 -12.61 0.60
N SER A 314 -10.41 -11.56 0.60
CA SER A 314 -11.70 -11.52 1.31
C SER A 314 -12.68 -12.63 0.95
N TYR A 315 -12.73 -12.99 -0.33
CA TYR A 315 -13.83 -13.77 -0.89
C TYR A 315 -13.43 -15.21 -1.24
N ARG A 316 -12.15 -15.55 -1.04
CA ARG A 316 -11.59 -16.82 -1.48
C ARG A 316 -11.97 -17.99 -0.58
N ALA A 317 -12.05 -19.16 -1.19
CA ALA A 317 -12.18 -20.42 -0.48
C ALA A 317 -10.90 -20.79 0.27
N ALA A 318 -11.00 -21.83 1.10
CA ALA A 318 -9.88 -22.46 1.80
C ALA A 318 -8.67 -22.73 0.89
N ASN A 319 -7.45 -22.54 1.42
CA ASN A 319 -6.24 -23.07 0.79
C ASN A 319 -6.32 -24.61 0.79
N SER A 320 -6.18 -25.20 -0.40
CA SER A 320 -6.36 -26.63 -0.67
C SER A 320 -5.29 -27.12 -1.64
N ASP A 321 -5.38 -28.38 -2.06
CA ASP A 321 -4.55 -28.93 -3.14
C ASP A 321 -4.76 -28.22 -4.49
N ASN A 322 -5.82 -27.42 -4.63
CA ASN A 322 -6.11 -26.53 -5.76
C ASN A 322 -6.21 -27.23 -7.14
N VAL A 323 -6.53 -28.53 -7.16
CA VAL A 323 -6.62 -29.35 -8.39
C VAL A 323 -8.03 -29.90 -8.64
N GLN A 324 -9.06 -29.26 -8.08
CA GLN A 324 -10.45 -29.71 -8.25
C GLN A 324 -10.87 -29.62 -9.71
N GLN A 325 -11.50 -30.69 -10.22
CA GLN A 325 -11.87 -30.83 -11.63
C GLN A 325 -13.16 -30.09 -12.03
N THR A 326 -13.92 -29.61 -11.05
CA THR A 326 -15.20 -28.94 -11.25
C THR A 326 -15.27 -27.68 -10.41
N GLN A 327 -15.73 -26.58 -11.00
CA GLN A 327 -15.96 -25.33 -10.29
C GLN A 327 -17.06 -25.49 -9.23
N GLY A 328 -16.84 -24.90 -8.06
CA GLY A 328 -17.80 -24.83 -6.96
C GLY A 328 -17.27 -23.96 -5.83
N ASP A 329 -17.93 -23.99 -4.67
CA ASP A 329 -17.58 -23.12 -3.54
C ASP A 329 -16.10 -23.25 -3.12
N ALA A 330 -15.54 -24.46 -3.16
CA ALA A 330 -14.16 -24.75 -2.78
C ALA A 330 -13.11 -24.19 -3.76
N THR A 331 -13.51 -23.81 -4.99
CA THR A 331 -12.61 -23.24 -6.02
C THR A 331 -12.73 -21.72 -6.12
N THR A 332 -13.60 -21.10 -5.33
CA THR A 332 -13.80 -19.64 -5.32
C THR A 332 -12.51 -18.92 -4.95
N PHE A 333 -12.19 -17.84 -5.66
CA PHE A 333 -10.99 -17.05 -5.38
C PHE A 333 -11.30 -15.55 -5.26
N LEU A 334 -11.73 -14.90 -6.34
CA LEU A 334 -12.22 -13.51 -6.33
C LEU A 334 -13.66 -13.41 -5.83
N GLY A 335 -14.46 -14.46 -6.01
CA GLY A 335 -15.88 -14.45 -5.63
C GLY A 335 -16.79 -13.87 -6.70
N GLN A 336 -18.03 -14.37 -6.72
CA GLN A 336 -18.99 -14.09 -7.80
C GLN A 336 -19.30 -12.60 -7.98
N GLN A 337 -19.44 -11.85 -6.88
CA GLN A 337 -19.77 -10.42 -6.93
C GLN A 337 -18.63 -9.60 -7.54
N GLN A 338 -17.39 -9.86 -7.12
CA GLN A 338 -16.21 -9.18 -7.64
C GLN A 338 -15.96 -9.53 -9.11
N ILE A 339 -16.10 -10.79 -9.53
CA ILE A 339 -15.95 -11.16 -10.94
C ILE A 339 -17.00 -10.50 -11.82
N ALA A 340 -18.26 -10.52 -11.39
CA ALA A 340 -19.34 -9.86 -12.12
C ALA A 340 -19.12 -8.35 -12.21
N TRP A 341 -18.64 -7.73 -11.13
CA TRP A 341 -18.22 -6.33 -11.13
C TRP A 341 -17.08 -6.08 -12.11
N LEU A 342 -16.00 -6.86 -12.06
CA LEU A 342 -14.80 -6.66 -12.88
C LEU A 342 -15.14 -6.78 -14.38
N LYS A 343 -15.86 -7.82 -14.77
CA LYS A 343 -16.33 -8.01 -16.15
C LYS A 343 -17.13 -6.80 -16.64
N ARG A 344 -18.08 -6.31 -15.83
CA ARG A 344 -18.90 -5.14 -16.16
C ARG A 344 -18.06 -3.87 -16.26
N GLU A 345 -17.18 -3.60 -15.31
CA GLU A 345 -16.39 -2.36 -15.30
C GLU A 345 -15.34 -2.34 -16.42
N LEU A 346 -14.75 -3.49 -16.76
CA LEU A 346 -13.86 -3.62 -17.92
C LEU A 346 -14.62 -3.37 -19.23
N ALA A 347 -15.81 -3.96 -19.39
CA ALA A 347 -16.65 -3.74 -20.58
C ALA A 347 -17.12 -2.28 -20.71
N ASN A 348 -17.36 -1.59 -19.59
CA ASN A 348 -17.77 -0.18 -19.57
C ASN A 348 -16.59 0.80 -19.71
N SER A 349 -15.34 0.34 -19.61
CA SER A 349 -14.16 1.20 -19.62
C SER A 349 -13.87 1.77 -21.01
N LYS A 350 -13.85 3.11 -21.08
CA LYS A 350 -13.45 3.87 -22.27
C LYS A 350 -11.99 4.34 -22.23
N ALA A 351 -11.26 4.05 -21.15
CA ALA A 351 -9.85 4.40 -21.06
C ALA A 351 -9.01 3.64 -22.10
N THR A 352 -7.88 4.22 -22.51
CA THR A 352 -6.98 3.55 -23.45
C THR A 352 -6.43 2.24 -22.86
N TRP A 353 -5.94 2.28 -21.62
CA TRP A 353 -5.40 1.15 -20.88
C TRP A 353 -6.31 0.76 -19.72
N LYS A 354 -6.43 -0.55 -19.48
CA LYS A 354 -7.09 -1.13 -18.31
C LYS A 354 -6.02 -1.83 -17.49
N ILE A 355 -5.59 -1.19 -16.41
CA ILE A 355 -4.61 -1.75 -15.48
C ILE A 355 -5.34 -2.58 -14.44
N ILE A 356 -5.09 -3.88 -14.39
CA ILE A 356 -5.64 -4.78 -13.38
C ILE A 356 -4.57 -4.91 -12.29
N ALA A 357 -4.82 -4.25 -11.16
CA ALA A 357 -3.97 -4.31 -9.98
C ALA A 357 -4.41 -5.52 -9.14
N ALA A 358 -3.55 -6.52 -9.07
CA ALA A 358 -3.78 -7.80 -8.41
C ALA A 358 -2.76 -7.94 -7.29
N ASP A 359 -3.23 -8.32 -6.10
CA ASP A 359 -2.41 -8.49 -4.90
C ASP A 359 -1.42 -9.65 -5.10
N MET A 360 -1.85 -10.73 -5.75
CA MET A 360 -1.00 -11.88 -6.09
C MET A 360 -0.80 -12.06 -7.60
N PRO A 361 0.28 -12.72 -8.05
CA PRO A 361 0.47 -13.10 -9.45
C PRO A 361 -0.48 -14.20 -9.94
N ILE A 362 -0.75 -14.21 -11.25
CA ILE A 362 -1.76 -15.09 -11.87
C ILE A 362 -1.22 -16.49 -12.10
N GLY A 363 0.01 -16.60 -12.60
CA GLY A 363 0.60 -17.89 -13.02
C GLY A 363 1.74 -18.37 -12.14
N LEU A 364 2.12 -17.64 -11.09
CA LEU A 364 3.17 -18.11 -10.18
C LEU A 364 2.60 -19.09 -9.16
N VAL A 365 3.37 -20.13 -8.90
CA VAL A 365 3.08 -21.13 -7.89
C VAL A 365 3.52 -20.60 -6.53
N VAL A 366 2.56 -20.34 -5.66
CA VAL A 366 2.79 -19.96 -4.25
C VAL A 366 2.09 -20.97 -3.35
N ARG A 367 2.88 -21.62 -2.47
CA ARG A 367 2.42 -22.72 -1.62
C ARG A 367 2.13 -22.24 -0.19
N ASP A 368 1.15 -22.88 0.44
CA ASP A 368 0.85 -22.77 1.87
C ASP A 368 1.20 -24.10 2.56
N GLY A 369 2.45 -24.22 3.00
CA GLY A 369 3.03 -25.49 3.44
C GLY A 369 3.28 -26.46 2.28
N ASP A 370 3.33 -27.75 2.57
CA ASP A 370 3.82 -28.73 1.59
C ASP A 370 2.83 -29.00 0.43
N ASN A 371 1.53 -29.09 0.76
CA ASN A 371 0.52 -29.69 -0.12
C ASN A 371 -0.63 -28.75 -0.48
N LYS A 372 -0.61 -27.49 -0.04
CA LYS A 372 -1.67 -26.53 -0.35
C LYS A 372 -1.12 -25.37 -1.16
N PHE A 373 -2.01 -24.73 -1.89
CA PHE A 373 -1.70 -23.55 -2.68
C PHE A 373 -2.43 -22.34 -2.13
N GLU A 374 -1.71 -21.23 -2.15
CA GLU A 374 -2.20 -19.91 -1.77
C GLU A 374 -2.61 -19.12 -3.02
N ALA A 375 -1.75 -19.13 -4.03
CA ALA A 375 -2.00 -18.44 -5.29
C ALA A 375 -3.00 -19.21 -6.19
N ILE A 376 -3.21 -18.65 -7.37
CA ILE A 376 -4.06 -19.20 -8.43
C ILE A 376 -3.44 -20.48 -9.02
N GLY A 377 -2.14 -20.43 -9.37
CA GLY A 377 -1.43 -21.56 -9.98
C GLY A 377 -1.32 -22.77 -9.04
N ASN A 378 -1.51 -23.96 -9.58
CA ASN A 378 -1.60 -25.22 -8.83
C ASN A 378 -0.47 -26.22 -9.16
N ALA A 379 0.47 -25.84 -10.04
CA ALA A 379 1.58 -26.65 -10.51
C ALA A 379 1.17 -27.96 -11.20
N ASP A 380 -0.07 -28.05 -11.70
CA ASP A 380 -0.54 -29.19 -12.50
C ASP A 380 -0.09 -29.09 -13.96
N ASP A 381 0.22 -27.87 -14.43
CA ASP A 381 0.61 -27.56 -15.81
C ASP A 381 -0.41 -28.01 -16.88
N GLY A 382 -1.63 -28.33 -16.44
CA GLY A 382 -2.72 -28.86 -17.24
C GLY A 382 -3.74 -27.80 -17.66
N GLY A 383 -4.93 -28.24 -18.10
CA GLY A 383 -6.04 -27.31 -18.29
C GLY A 383 -6.51 -26.74 -16.95
N ALA A 384 -7.15 -25.57 -16.99
CA ALA A 384 -7.58 -24.84 -15.78
C ALA A 384 -8.33 -25.73 -14.78
N LYS A 385 -7.87 -25.73 -13.53
CA LYS A 385 -8.44 -26.47 -12.38
C LYS A 385 -8.46 -25.59 -11.13
N GLY A 386 -9.25 -26.00 -10.14
CA GLY A 386 -9.30 -25.29 -8.86
C GLY A 386 -9.59 -23.80 -9.04
N ARG A 387 -8.78 -22.94 -8.40
CA ARG A 387 -8.91 -21.48 -8.43
C ARG A 387 -8.66 -20.86 -9.81
N GLU A 388 -8.04 -21.59 -10.74
CA GLU A 388 -7.80 -21.11 -12.10
C GLU A 388 -9.09 -20.96 -12.90
N PHE A 389 -10.19 -21.62 -12.52
CA PHE A 389 -11.48 -21.52 -13.22
C PHE A 389 -11.97 -20.08 -13.34
N GLU A 390 -11.84 -19.28 -12.27
CA GLU A 390 -12.30 -17.90 -12.26
C GLU A 390 -11.46 -17.00 -13.18
N ILE A 391 -10.15 -17.25 -13.25
CA ILE A 391 -9.25 -16.54 -14.16
C ILE A 391 -9.49 -16.97 -15.61
N ALA A 392 -9.65 -18.26 -15.87
CA ALA A 392 -9.97 -18.77 -17.20
C ALA A 392 -11.29 -18.17 -17.74
N ASP A 393 -12.32 -18.09 -16.90
CA ASP A 393 -13.60 -17.46 -17.23
C ASP A 393 -13.48 -15.94 -17.46
N LEU A 394 -12.67 -15.23 -16.67
CA LEU A 394 -12.38 -13.82 -16.85
C LEU A 394 -11.64 -13.55 -18.17
N LEU A 395 -10.58 -14.30 -18.44
CA LEU A 395 -9.75 -14.16 -19.64
C LEU A 395 -10.57 -14.46 -20.91
N ARG A 396 -11.39 -15.51 -20.90
CA ARG A 396 -12.38 -15.80 -21.96
C ARG A 396 -13.35 -14.64 -22.16
N TYR A 397 -13.86 -14.07 -21.07
CA TYR A 397 -14.80 -12.94 -21.17
C TYR A 397 -14.13 -11.71 -21.79
N ILE A 398 -12.92 -11.37 -21.36
CA ILE A 398 -12.13 -10.25 -21.92
C ILE A 398 -12.01 -10.40 -23.44
N LYS A 399 -11.61 -11.59 -23.90
CA LYS A 399 -11.55 -11.94 -25.33
C LYS A 399 -12.90 -11.78 -26.03
N ASN A 400 -13.94 -12.45 -25.53
CA ASN A 400 -15.25 -12.49 -26.19
C ASN A 400 -15.96 -11.13 -26.22
N ALA A 401 -15.72 -10.28 -25.22
CA ALA A 401 -16.24 -8.92 -25.16
C ALA A 401 -15.40 -7.92 -25.98
N GLY A 402 -14.29 -8.35 -26.59
CA GLY A 402 -13.39 -7.46 -27.35
C GLY A 402 -12.72 -6.40 -26.48
N ILE A 403 -12.47 -6.71 -25.20
CA ILE A 403 -11.78 -5.81 -24.28
C ILE A 403 -10.28 -5.90 -24.58
N THR A 404 -9.71 -4.79 -25.03
CA THR A 404 -8.29 -4.69 -25.40
C THR A 404 -7.49 -3.85 -24.39
N ASN A 405 -6.16 -3.86 -24.51
CA ASN A 405 -5.24 -3.03 -23.72
C ASN A 405 -5.30 -3.30 -22.21
N THR A 406 -5.42 -4.58 -21.83
CA THR A 406 -5.31 -5.03 -20.43
C THR A 406 -3.85 -5.30 -20.07
N VAL A 407 -3.42 -4.80 -18.91
CA VAL A 407 -2.10 -5.07 -18.32
C VAL A 407 -2.30 -5.42 -16.86
N TRP A 408 -1.62 -6.45 -16.37
CA TRP A 408 -1.67 -6.88 -14.98
C TRP A 408 -0.41 -6.41 -14.25
N LEU A 409 -0.60 -5.84 -13.05
CA LEU A 409 0.49 -5.43 -12.16
C LEU A 409 0.32 -6.14 -10.81
N THR A 410 1.36 -6.83 -10.36
CA THR A 410 1.34 -7.74 -9.20
C THR A 410 2.56 -7.57 -8.30
N ALA A 411 2.48 -8.09 -7.07
CA ALA A 411 3.55 -8.12 -6.05
C ALA A 411 3.63 -9.51 -5.38
N ASP A 412 3.65 -9.60 -4.03
CA ASP A 412 3.61 -10.82 -3.18
C ASP A 412 4.89 -11.68 -3.18
N VAL A 413 5.54 -11.88 -4.33
CA VAL A 413 6.61 -12.88 -4.44
C VAL A 413 8.03 -12.38 -4.16
N HIS A 414 8.19 -11.09 -3.85
CA HIS A 414 9.45 -10.46 -3.42
C HIS A 414 10.62 -10.59 -4.41
N TYR A 415 10.31 -10.43 -5.69
CA TYR A 415 11.26 -10.15 -6.76
C TYR A 415 10.54 -9.41 -7.90
N THR A 416 11.29 -8.97 -8.92
CA THR A 416 10.69 -8.32 -10.09
C THR A 416 10.85 -9.14 -11.36
N ALA A 417 9.79 -9.18 -12.17
CA ALA A 417 9.73 -9.99 -13.38
C ALA A 417 8.76 -9.42 -14.42
N ALA A 418 8.94 -9.86 -15.67
CA ALA A 418 8.01 -9.61 -16.76
C ALA A 418 7.59 -10.94 -17.39
N HIS A 419 6.29 -11.22 -17.38
CA HIS A 419 5.70 -12.42 -17.97
C HIS A 419 4.78 -12.03 -19.13
N TYR A 420 4.93 -12.73 -20.25
CA TYR A 420 3.99 -12.66 -21.37
C TYR A 420 3.19 -13.95 -21.45
N TYR A 421 1.87 -13.85 -21.37
CA TYR A 421 0.99 -15.01 -21.44
C TYR A 421 0.55 -15.22 -22.89
N ASP A 422 0.94 -16.35 -23.48
CA ASP A 422 0.68 -16.68 -24.89
C ASP A 422 -0.27 -17.90 -24.98
N PRO A 423 -1.50 -17.74 -25.52
CA PRO A 423 -2.45 -18.85 -25.64
C PRO A 423 -1.91 -20.00 -26.51
N ASN A 424 -0.93 -19.76 -27.40
CA ASN A 424 -0.31 -20.81 -28.19
C ASN A 424 0.65 -21.70 -27.37
N LYS A 425 1.04 -21.25 -26.18
CA LYS A 425 1.87 -22.00 -25.22
C LYS A 425 1.06 -22.53 -24.03
N ALA A 426 -0.22 -22.18 -23.95
CA ALA A 426 -1.12 -22.50 -22.85
C ALA A 426 -1.84 -23.82 -23.08
N GLN A 427 -2.27 -24.44 -21.98
CA GLN A 427 -3.23 -25.55 -22.02
C GLN A 427 -4.67 -25.04 -22.15
N PHE A 428 -5.00 -23.95 -21.44
CA PHE A 428 -6.25 -23.23 -21.65
C PHE A 428 -6.04 -22.16 -22.71
N GLN A 429 -6.58 -22.31 -23.93
CA GLN A 429 -6.25 -21.44 -25.07
C GLN A 429 -7.31 -20.35 -25.36
N ASP A 430 -8.38 -20.29 -24.60
CA ASP A 430 -9.52 -19.40 -24.89
C ASP A 430 -9.35 -18.00 -24.27
N PHE A 431 -8.26 -17.31 -24.63
CA PHE A 431 -7.96 -15.96 -24.21
C PHE A 431 -7.08 -15.22 -25.25
N GLU A 432 -7.00 -13.90 -25.15
CA GLU A 432 -6.06 -13.08 -25.92
C GLU A 432 -4.76 -12.87 -25.13
N PRO A 433 -3.59 -12.81 -25.78
CA PRO A 433 -2.32 -12.68 -25.07
C PRO A 433 -2.23 -11.35 -24.30
N PHE A 434 -1.57 -11.38 -23.14
CA PHE A 434 -1.45 -10.21 -22.27
C PHE A 434 -0.11 -10.21 -21.51
N TRP A 435 0.19 -9.06 -20.90
CA TRP A 435 1.37 -8.87 -20.05
C TRP A 435 0.99 -8.82 -18.58
N GLU A 436 1.81 -9.49 -17.76
CA GLU A 436 1.88 -9.33 -16.32
C GLU A 436 3.27 -8.80 -15.96
N PHE A 437 3.32 -7.80 -15.09
CA PHE A 437 4.56 -7.29 -14.53
C PHE A 437 4.51 -7.39 -13.01
N VAL A 438 5.53 -8.06 -12.46
CA VAL A 438 5.69 -8.31 -11.03
C VAL A 438 6.72 -7.34 -10.47
N SER A 439 6.43 -6.65 -9.38
CA SER A 439 7.44 -5.85 -8.69
C SER A 439 7.21 -5.76 -7.19
N GLY A 440 8.28 -6.05 -6.46
CA GLY A 440 8.40 -6.13 -5.01
C GLY A 440 9.73 -6.82 -4.69
N PRO A 441 10.29 -6.71 -3.48
CA PRO A 441 9.74 -5.98 -2.36
C PRO A 441 10.25 -4.54 -2.29
N LEU A 442 9.49 -3.65 -1.63
CA LEU A 442 9.93 -2.27 -1.36
C LEU A 442 10.97 -2.21 -0.25
N HIS A 443 10.71 -2.93 0.84
CA HIS A 443 11.57 -2.97 2.03
C HIS A 443 11.33 -4.26 2.83
N ALA A 444 11.35 -5.42 2.20
CA ALA A 444 11.11 -6.72 2.82
C ALA A 444 12.15 -7.75 2.35
N GLY A 445 12.07 -8.96 2.89
CA GLY A 445 13.04 -10.02 2.57
C GLY A 445 12.91 -10.45 1.11
N THR A 446 13.98 -10.79 0.41
CA THR A 446 13.85 -11.16 -1.01
C THR A 446 13.79 -12.67 -1.23
N PHE A 447 12.98 -13.12 -2.19
CA PHE A 447 12.73 -14.54 -2.47
C PHE A 447 12.69 -14.83 -3.97
N GLY A 448 12.42 -16.09 -4.31
CA GLY A 448 12.23 -16.54 -5.68
C GLY A 448 13.52 -16.78 -6.46
N PRO A 449 13.41 -16.92 -7.80
CA PRO A 449 12.15 -16.87 -8.55
C PRO A 449 11.27 -18.10 -8.29
N ASN A 450 9.95 -17.91 -8.24
CA ASN A 450 9.01 -19.01 -8.04
C ASN A 450 8.77 -19.76 -9.36
N ALA A 451 8.32 -21.01 -9.26
CA ALA A 451 7.89 -21.78 -10.44
C ALA A 451 6.62 -21.18 -11.06
N LEU A 452 6.48 -21.34 -12.37
CA LEU A 452 5.29 -20.95 -13.13
C LEU A 452 4.41 -22.15 -13.42
N ASP A 453 3.10 -21.92 -13.44
CA ASP A 453 2.08 -22.85 -13.88
C ASP A 453 1.78 -22.67 -15.37
N MET A 454 1.81 -23.74 -16.14
CA MET A 454 1.64 -23.71 -17.60
C MET A 454 0.18 -23.62 -18.08
N THR A 455 -0.81 -23.58 -17.20
CA THR A 455 -2.25 -23.48 -17.55
C THR A 455 -2.52 -22.35 -18.54
N PHE A 456 -1.95 -21.16 -18.30
CA PHE A 456 -2.11 -19.97 -19.14
C PHE A 456 -0.88 -19.65 -20.01
N GLY A 457 0.07 -20.58 -20.12
CA GLY A 457 1.22 -20.46 -21.02
C GLY A 457 2.12 -19.24 -20.79
N PRO A 458 2.59 -18.99 -19.55
CA PRO A 458 3.50 -17.89 -19.27
C PRO A 458 4.85 -18.08 -19.99
N ASP A 459 5.40 -16.97 -20.48
CA ASP A 459 6.71 -16.88 -21.12
C ASP A 459 7.52 -15.81 -20.38
N VAL A 460 8.54 -16.24 -19.64
CA VAL A 460 9.41 -15.35 -18.86
C VAL A 460 10.26 -14.50 -19.80
N LYS A 461 10.07 -13.19 -19.73
CA LYS A 461 10.84 -12.22 -20.52
C LYS A 461 11.95 -11.56 -19.74
N PHE A 462 11.77 -11.47 -18.43
CA PHE A 462 12.76 -10.92 -17.52
C PHE A 462 12.49 -11.40 -16.10
N VAL A 463 13.56 -11.58 -15.32
CA VAL A 463 13.51 -11.82 -13.89
C VAL A 463 14.77 -11.26 -13.22
N ALA A 464 14.59 -10.56 -12.11
CA ALA A 464 15.65 -10.18 -11.19
C ALA A 464 15.24 -10.58 -9.77
N ALA A 465 15.93 -11.59 -9.25
CA ALA A 465 15.68 -12.23 -7.96
C ALA A 465 17.03 -12.64 -7.34
N PRO A 466 17.08 -13.03 -6.06
CA PRO A 466 18.27 -13.62 -5.46
C PRO A 466 18.80 -14.82 -6.26
N THR A 467 20.13 -14.99 -6.32
CA THR A 467 20.72 -16.22 -6.85
C THR A 467 20.66 -17.34 -5.81
N GLU A 468 20.83 -18.59 -6.26
CA GLU A 468 20.88 -19.75 -5.36
C GLU A 468 21.98 -19.61 -4.30
N GLU A 469 23.13 -19.05 -4.67
CA GLU A 469 24.26 -18.81 -3.75
C GLU A 469 23.95 -17.73 -2.71
N GLN A 470 23.22 -16.68 -3.10
CA GLN A 470 22.79 -15.65 -2.15
C GLN A 470 21.74 -16.22 -1.18
N GLY A 471 20.86 -17.10 -1.67
CA GLY A 471 19.76 -17.70 -0.92
C GLY A 471 18.59 -16.74 -0.73
N VAL A 472 17.73 -17.05 0.25
CA VAL A 472 16.46 -16.35 0.48
C VAL A 472 16.48 -15.43 1.71
N ASN A 473 15.46 -14.58 1.81
CA ASN A 473 15.27 -13.58 2.86
C ASN A 473 16.48 -12.64 3.01
N LEU A 474 16.93 -12.03 1.91
CA LEU A 474 18.04 -11.08 1.97
C LEU A 474 17.57 -9.72 2.48
N PRO A 475 18.40 -9.00 3.26
CA PRO A 475 18.07 -7.67 3.76
C PRO A 475 18.05 -6.62 2.64
N PRO A 476 17.35 -5.48 2.83
CA PRO A 476 17.36 -4.36 1.90
C PRO A 476 18.75 -3.80 1.57
N SER A 477 19.75 -4.02 2.43
CA SER A 477 21.15 -3.63 2.18
C SER A 477 21.81 -4.39 1.02
N MET A 478 21.21 -5.49 0.55
CA MET A 478 21.68 -6.24 -0.63
C MET A 478 21.24 -5.61 -1.96
N GLY A 479 20.45 -4.53 -1.94
CA GLY A 479 20.05 -3.78 -3.14
C GLY A 479 18.96 -4.44 -4.00
N LEU A 480 18.48 -5.63 -3.63
CA LEU A 480 17.44 -6.39 -4.33
C LEU A 480 16.02 -5.96 -3.92
N GLN A 481 15.80 -4.65 -3.82
CA GLN A 481 14.47 -4.09 -3.57
C GLN A 481 14.00 -3.43 -4.86
N PHE A 482 12.73 -3.62 -5.21
CA PHE A 482 12.25 -3.34 -6.56
C PHE A 482 10.96 -2.52 -6.55
N PHE A 483 10.78 -1.75 -7.62
CA PHE A 483 9.53 -1.10 -7.94
C PHE A 483 9.41 -0.99 -9.45
N GLY A 484 8.17 -0.88 -9.90
CA GLY A 484 7.87 -0.65 -11.30
C GLY A 484 7.49 0.80 -11.57
N LEU A 485 7.84 1.30 -12.76
CA LEU A 485 7.39 2.58 -13.30
C LEU A 485 6.62 2.36 -14.59
N VAL A 486 5.48 3.03 -14.70
CA VAL A 486 4.66 3.05 -15.90
C VAL A 486 4.54 4.47 -16.41
N ASP A 487 4.88 4.68 -17.67
CA ASP A 487 4.68 5.92 -18.40
C ASP A 487 3.65 5.69 -19.51
N ILE A 488 2.65 6.56 -19.61
CA ILE A 488 1.70 6.57 -20.72
C ILE A 488 1.84 7.89 -21.45
N HIS A 489 2.25 7.83 -22.73
CA HIS A 489 2.40 9.02 -23.56
C HIS A 489 1.03 9.58 -23.98
N GLY A 490 0.82 10.87 -23.73
CA GLY A 490 -0.44 11.56 -24.01
C GLY A 490 -0.85 11.46 -25.48
N ASP A 491 0.08 11.74 -26.39
CA ASP A 491 -0.21 11.86 -27.82
C ASP A 491 -0.42 10.49 -28.48
N THR A 492 0.48 9.54 -28.23
CA THR A 492 0.44 8.22 -28.87
C THR A 492 -0.47 7.24 -28.15
N GLY A 493 -0.59 7.38 -26.82
CA GLY A 493 -1.22 6.40 -25.94
C GLY A 493 -0.31 5.20 -25.67
N GLN A 494 0.95 5.21 -26.08
CA GLN A 494 1.91 4.14 -25.77
C GLN A 494 2.15 4.06 -24.28
N LEU A 495 2.17 2.83 -23.75
CA LEU A 495 2.47 2.53 -22.36
C LEU A 495 3.85 1.88 -22.28
N THR A 496 4.76 2.47 -21.51
CA THR A 496 6.09 1.92 -21.25
C THR A 496 6.17 1.49 -19.79
N VAL A 497 6.47 0.22 -19.57
CA VAL A 497 6.76 -0.35 -18.26
C VAL A 497 8.27 -0.46 -18.09
N ARG A 498 8.77 -0.07 -16.92
CA ARG A 498 10.17 -0.18 -16.50
C ARG A 498 10.24 -0.88 -15.15
N LEU A 499 11.10 -1.88 -15.02
CA LEU A 499 11.39 -2.57 -13.77
C LEU A 499 12.66 -1.98 -13.19
N MET A 500 12.55 -1.39 -12.01
CA MET A 500 13.59 -0.59 -11.37
C MET A 500 14.06 -1.25 -10.08
N ASN A 501 15.30 -1.00 -9.69
CA ASN A 501 15.77 -1.30 -8.33
C ASN A 501 15.78 -0.04 -7.43
N ARG A 502 15.96 -0.25 -6.12
CA ARG A 502 16.05 0.79 -5.09
C ARG A 502 17.12 1.85 -5.36
N ASP A 503 18.16 1.52 -6.12
CA ASP A 503 19.25 2.43 -6.46
C ASP A 503 19.01 3.22 -7.76
N ASP A 504 17.79 3.16 -8.29
CA ASP A 504 17.32 3.92 -9.46
C ASP A 504 17.84 3.41 -10.81
N GLU A 505 18.25 2.14 -10.86
CA GLU A 505 18.70 1.49 -12.08
C GLU A 505 17.50 0.85 -12.79
N GLU A 506 17.35 1.15 -14.09
CA GLU A 506 16.41 0.45 -14.97
C GLU A 506 17.01 -0.91 -15.33
N LEU A 507 16.39 -1.99 -14.82
CA LEU A 507 16.85 -3.35 -15.07
C LEU A 507 16.29 -3.89 -16.39
N TRP A 508 15.07 -3.47 -16.74
CA TRP A 508 14.36 -3.93 -17.92
C TRP A 508 13.21 -2.99 -18.29
N SER A 509 12.86 -2.93 -19.58
CA SER A 509 11.72 -2.14 -20.04
C SER A 509 10.98 -2.73 -21.25
N LYS A 510 9.70 -2.38 -21.35
CA LYS A 510 8.81 -2.76 -22.46
C LYS A 510 7.82 -1.65 -22.79
N THR A 511 7.80 -1.26 -24.06
CA THR A 511 6.75 -0.39 -24.61
C THR A 511 5.69 -1.22 -25.30
N LEU A 512 4.43 -0.89 -25.02
CA LEU A 512 3.23 -1.49 -25.57
C LEU A 512 2.46 -0.43 -26.38
N ASP A 513 2.15 -0.78 -27.63
CA ASP A 513 1.29 0.03 -28.48
C ASP A 513 -0.18 -0.25 -28.15
N PRO A 514 -1.02 0.80 -27.98
CA PRO A 514 -2.42 0.60 -27.72
C PRO A 514 -3.12 0.07 -28.97
N VAL A 515 -3.93 -0.98 -28.81
CA VAL A 515 -4.87 -1.40 -29.83
C VAL A 515 -5.94 -0.32 -29.97
N ARG A 516 -6.05 0.24 -31.17
CA ARG A 516 -7.06 1.24 -31.52
C ARG A 516 -8.22 0.53 -32.19
N ASN A 517 -9.32 0.35 -31.47
CA ASN A 517 -10.56 -0.13 -32.08
C ASN A 517 -11.09 0.95 -33.04
N ALA A 518 -11.42 0.54 -34.27
CA ALA A 518 -11.87 1.40 -35.36
C ALA A 518 -13.23 2.06 -35.09
#